data_AF-A0A091XUI6-F1
#
_entry.id   AF-A0A091XUI6-F1
#
_cell.length_a   1.000
_cell.length_b   1.000
_cell.length_c   1.000
_cell.angle_alpha   90.00
_cell.angle_beta   90.00
_cell.angle_gamma   90.00
#
_symmetry.space_group_name_H-M   'P 1'
#
loop_
_entity.id
_entity.type
_entity.pdbx_description
1 polymer ?
#
loop_
_entity_poly.entity_id
_entity_poly.type
_entity_poly.pdbx_seq_one_letter_code
_entity_poly.pdbx_strand_id
1 'polypeptide(L)'
;IFTNLSYSSADQVTVHFINRDGERLTATAKEGESLLEVVVNQNLAIDGFGACEGTLACSTCHLIFEKDAFQKLNAISDEELDMLDLAYGLTETSRLGCQVCVKKSMDGLTVRVPMDVSDIRRQLEVEKQSKQ
;
A
#
# COMPACT_ATOMS: atom_id res chain seq x y z
N ILE A 1 18.69 23.31 17.18
CA ILE A 1 19.06 21.95 17.64
C ILE A 1 18.69 21.02 16.50
N PHE A 2 19.60 20.80 15.55
CA PHE A 2 19.40 19.86 14.44
C PHE A 2 19.88 18.49 14.93
N THR A 3 18.97 17.63 15.38
CA THR A 3 19.31 16.25 15.71
C THR A 3 19.58 15.52 14.41
N ASN A 4 20.88 15.36 14.14
CA ASN A 4 21.44 14.48 13.14
C ASN A 4 21.11 13.04 13.59
N LEU A 5 19.98 12.49 13.15
CA LEU A 5 19.60 11.11 13.44
C LEU A 5 20.31 10.21 12.43
N SER A 6 21.50 9.74 12.81
CA SER A 6 22.18 8.64 12.14
C SER A 6 21.38 7.36 12.40
N TYR A 7 20.38 7.08 11.55
CA TYR A 7 19.64 5.82 11.59
C TYR A 7 20.58 4.68 11.21
N SER A 8 20.82 3.78 12.15
CA SER A 8 21.50 2.52 11.91
C SER A 8 20.69 1.67 10.94
N SER A 9 21.35 0.93 10.05
CA SER A 9 20.73 -0.04 9.13
C SER A 9 19.94 -1.15 9.84
N ALA A 10 20.01 -1.25 11.18
CA ALA A 10 19.37 -2.27 12.00
C ALA A 10 17.86 -2.03 12.27
N ASP A 11 17.31 -0.86 11.93
CA ASP A 11 15.89 -0.52 12.16
C ASP A 11 15.05 -0.45 10.87
N GLN A 12 15.59 -0.99 9.79
CA GLN A 12 14.94 -1.04 8.49
C GLN A 12 14.45 -2.45 8.18
N VAL A 13 13.26 -2.55 7.61
CA VAL A 13 12.65 -3.79 7.13
C VAL A 13 12.38 -3.71 5.64
N THR A 14 12.30 -4.85 4.98
CA THR A 14 11.98 -4.96 3.56
C THR A 14 10.48 -5.15 3.39
N VAL A 15 9.84 -4.34 2.54
CA VAL A 15 8.43 -4.50 2.17
C VAL A 15 8.31 -4.62 0.64
N HIS A 16 7.48 -5.55 0.19
CA HIS A 16 7.19 -5.79 -1.21
C HIS A 16 5.76 -5.35 -1.54
N PHE A 17 5.62 -4.56 -2.60
CA PHE A 17 4.35 -4.16 -3.17
C PHE A 17 4.17 -4.85 -4.51
N ILE A 18 3.10 -5.62 -4.67
CA ILE A 18 2.67 -6.15 -5.96
C ILE A 18 1.76 -5.11 -6.59
N ASN A 19 2.23 -4.46 -7.64
CA ASN A 19 1.50 -3.43 -8.35
C ASN A 19 0.38 -4.04 -9.22
N ARG A 20 -0.47 -3.18 -9.79
CA ARG A 20 -1.67 -3.56 -10.56
C ARG A 20 -1.37 -4.37 -11.81
N ASP A 21 -0.20 -4.18 -12.39
CA ASP A 21 0.33 -4.92 -13.54
C ASP A 21 1.02 -6.24 -13.15
N GLY A 22 1.13 -6.52 -11.84
CA GLY A 22 1.80 -7.68 -11.28
C GLY A 22 3.29 -7.48 -11.01
N GLU A 23 3.86 -6.30 -11.30
CA GLU A 23 5.25 -6.01 -10.97
C GLU A 23 5.46 -6.02 -9.45
N ARG A 24 6.56 -6.63 -9.00
CA ARG A 24 6.99 -6.58 -7.60
C ARG A 24 7.94 -5.41 -7.39
N LEU A 25 7.49 -4.39 -6.67
CA LEU A 25 8.29 -3.26 -6.21
C LEU A 25 8.80 -3.55 -4.79
N THR A 26 10.10 -3.44 -4.56
CA THR A 26 10.71 -3.69 -3.24
C THR A 26 11.22 -2.38 -2.66
N ALA A 27 10.85 -2.11 -1.42
CA ALA A 27 11.21 -0.90 -0.69
C ALA A 27 11.81 -1.23 0.67
N THR A 28 12.74 -0.40 1.09
CA THR A 28 13.21 -0.39 2.47
C THR A 28 12.36 0.59 3.26
N ALA A 29 11.85 0.12 4.41
CA ALA A 29 10.94 0.88 5.26
C ALA A 29 11.50 0.97 6.68
N LYS A 30 11.32 2.11 7.33
CA LYS A 30 11.66 2.30 8.74
C LYS A 30 10.47 1.94 9.61
N GLU A 31 10.75 1.37 10.78
CA GLU A 31 9.73 1.15 11.79
C GLU A 31 9.03 2.49 12.14
N GLY A 32 7.70 2.47 12.17
CA GLY A 32 6.85 3.63 12.44
C GLY A 32 6.35 4.37 11.19
N GLU A 33 6.99 4.24 10.03
CA GLU A 33 6.47 4.81 8.77
C GLU A 33 5.17 4.09 8.39
N SER A 34 4.19 4.83 7.85
CA SER A 34 3.03 4.22 7.19
C SER A 34 3.44 3.60 5.85
N LEU A 35 2.70 2.60 5.38
CA LEU A 35 2.95 2.03 4.05
C LEU A 35 2.78 3.07 2.92
N LEU A 36 1.97 4.11 3.14
CA LEU A 36 1.91 5.26 2.24
C LEU A 36 3.24 6.03 2.19
N GLU A 37 3.78 6.39 3.35
CA GLU A 37 5.08 7.09 3.44
C GLU A 37 6.19 6.25 2.80
N VAL A 38 6.17 4.93 2.96
CA VAL A 38 7.14 4.03 2.30
C VAL A 38 7.07 4.18 0.77
N VAL A 39 5.87 4.12 0.19
CA VAL A 39 5.67 4.28 -1.27
C VAL A 39 6.20 5.62 -1.76
N VAL A 40 5.89 6.71 -1.04
CA VAL A 40 6.30 8.08 -1.40
C VAL A 40 7.80 8.28 -1.21
N ASN A 41 8.35 7.92 -0.05
CA ASN A 41 9.76 8.13 0.31
C ASN A 41 10.71 7.29 -0.53
N GLN A 42 10.30 6.08 -0.93
CA GLN A 42 11.06 5.22 -1.84
C GLN A 42 10.73 5.47 -3.31
N ASN A 43 9.83 6.41 -3.60
CA ASN A 43 9.47 6.85 -4.94
C ASN A 43 9.01 5.70 -5.85
N LEU A 44 8.21 4.78 -5.29
CA LEU A 44 7.71 3.59 -5.99
C LEU A 44 6.69 4.00 -7.07
N ALA A 45 6.76 3.34 -8.23
CA ALA A 45 5.90 3.63 -9.38
C ALA A 45 4.48 3.04 -9.23
N ILE A 46 3.72 3.52 -8.24
CA ILE A 46 2.33 3.13 -8.00
C ILE A 46 1.42 4.34 -8.27
N ASP A 47 0.97 4.46 -9.52
CA ASP A 47 0.20 5.62 -9.96
C ASP A 47 -1.05 5.86 -9.12
N GLY A 48 -1.30 7.13 -8.77
CA GLY A 48 -2.49 7.56 -8.03
C GLY A 48 -2.57 7.05 -6.57
N PHE A 49 -1.54 6.40 -6.05
CA PHE A 49 -1.55 5.87 -4.69
C PHE A 49 -1.51 6.99 -3.65
N GLY A 50 -2.48 6.99 -2.73
CA GLY A 50 -2.50 7.92 -1.59
C GLY A 50 -2.81 9.38 -1.94
N ALA A 51 -3.72 9.63 -2.86
CA ALA A 51 -4.12 10.96 -3.33
C ALA A 51 -4.48 12.00 -2.24
N CYS A 52 -4.97 11.56 -1.07
CA CYS A 52 -5.30 12.47 0.05
C CYS A 52 -4.14 12.66 1.04
N GLU A 53 -2.95 12.12 0.75
CA GLU A 53 -1.75 12.25 1.59
C GLU A 53 -1.95 11.70 3.02
N GLY A 54 -2.80 10.69 3.19
CA GLY A 54 -3.02 10.03 4.48
C GLY A 54 -4.02 10.72 5.41
N THR A 55 -4.76 11.72 4.92
CA THR A 55 -5.79 12.44 5.69
C THR A 55 -7.12 11.70 5.85
N LEU A 56 -7.17 10.41 5.50
CA LEU A 56 -8.36 9.55 5.59
C LEU A 56 -9.57 10.09 4.81
N ALA A 57 -9.32 10.74 3.67
CA ALA A 57 -10.35 11.35 2.81
C ALA A 57 -10.51 10.64 1.45
N CYS A 58 -9.85 9.48 1.26
CA CYS A 58 -9.95 8.66 0.06
C CYS A 58 -9.58 7.20 0.35
N SER A 59 -9.78 6.33 -0.64
CA SER A 59 -9.43 4.90 -0.59
C SER A 59 -8.28 4.51 -1.54
N THR A 60 -7.54 5.48 -2.11
CA THR A 60 -6.50 5.20 -3.12
C THR A 60 -5.20 4.62 -2.55
N CYS A 61 -5.06 4.57 -1.23
CA CYS A 61 -3.98 3.84 -0.56
C CYS A 61 -4.38 2.41 -0.15
N HIS A 62 -5.47 1.89 -0.70
CA HIS A 62 -5.97 0.54 -0.42
C HIS A 62 -4.90 -0.51 -0.77
N LEU A 63 -4.62 -1.38 0.20
CA LEU A 63 -3.72 -2.51 0.08
C LEU A 63 -4.41 -3.78 0.58
N ILE A 64 -4.07 -4.90 -0.06
CA ILE A 64 -4.56 -6.23 0.30
C ILE A 64 -3.39 -7.02 0.90
N PHE A 65 -3.60 -7.53 2.11
CA PHE A 65 -2.58 -8.23 2.89
C PHE A 65 -2.75 -9.74 2.79
N GLU A 66 -1.66 -10.48 2.97
CA GLU A 66 -1.74 -11.90 3.27
C GLU A 66 -2.41 -12.12 4.64
N LYS A 67 -3.15 -13.22 4.79
CA LYS A 67 -3.95 -13.49 5.99
C LYS A 67 -3.12 -13.45 7.28
N ASP A 68 -1.95 -14.07 7.27
CA ASP A 68 -1.07 -14.15 8.44
C ASP A 68 -0.48 -12.79 8.84
N ALA A 69 -0.26 -11.90 7.86
CA ALA A 69 0.19 -10.54 8.12
C ALA A 69 -0.96 -9.67 8.63
N PHE A 70 -2.14 -9.79 8.01
CA PHE A 70 -3.35 -9.05 8.38
C PHE A 70 -3.76 -9.30 9.83
N GLN A 71 -3.70 -10.55 10.30
CA GLN A 71 -4.04 -10.92 11.68
C GLN A 71 -3.14 -10.27 12.74
N LYS A 72 -1.96 -9.77 12.37
CA LYS A 72 -1.00 -9.10 13.26
C LYS A 72 -1.13 -7.58 13.25
N LEU A 73 -2.03 -7.04 12.41
CA LEU A 73 -2.29 -5.61 12.34
C LEU A 73 -3.09 -5.13 13.55
N ASN A 74 -3.03 -3.83 13.79
CA ASN A 74 -3.89 -3.21 14.80
C ASN A 74 -5.35 -3.28 14.35
N ALA A 75 -6.27 -3.19 15.30
CA ALA A 75 -7.70 -3.07 15.00
C ALA A 75 -7.94 -1.92 14.02
N ILE A 76 -8.88 -2.15 13.10
CA ILE A 76 -9.34 -1.13 12.17
C ILE A 76 -10.24 -0.13 12.91
N SER A 77 -10.17 1.15 12.55
CA SER A 77 -11.09 2.16 13.09
C SER A 77 -12.36 2.26 12.25
N ASP A 78 -13.42 2.84 12.82
CA ASP A 78 -14.69 3.03 12.11
C ASP A 78 -14.52 3.98 10.92
N GLU A 79 -13.71 5.03 11.06
CA GLU A 79 -13.44 5.97 9.96
C GLU A 79 -12.64 5.33 8.81
N GLU A 80 -11.74 4.38 9.13
CA GLU A 80 -11.04 3.61 8.10
C GLU A 80 -12.01 2.68 7.37
N LEU A 81 -12.93 2.03 8.09
CA LEU A 81 -13.98 1.19 7.51
C LEU A 81 -14.88 1.98 6.56
N ASP A 82 -15.35 3.16 6.99
CA ASP A 82 -16.19 4.04 6.16
C ASP A 82 -15.53 4.38 4.82
N MET A 83 -14.21 4.58 4.82
CA MET A 83 -13.46 4.85 3.59
C MET A 83 -13.19 3.58 2.78
N LEU A 84 -12.97 2.43 3.42
CA LEU A 84 -12.80 1.15 2.73
C LEU A 84 -14.07 0.67 2.03
N ASP A 85 -15.26 1.02 2.53
CA ASP A 85 -16.53 0.71 1.87
C ASP A 85 -16.65 1.36 0.48
N LEU A 86 -15.89 2.44 0.25
CA LEU A 86 -15.79 3.11 -1.04
C LEU A 86 -14.66 2.53 -1.93
N ALA A 87 -13.86 1.60 -1.42
CA ALA A 87 -12.73 1.02 -2.13
C ALA A 87 -13.18 0.01 -3.19
N TYR A 88 -12.54 0.05 -4.35
CA TYR A 88 -12.77 -0.94 -5.39
C TYR A 88 -12.00 -2.23 -5.08
N GLY A 89 -12.63 -3.39 -5.29
CA GLY A 89 -11.96 -4.68 -5.05
C GLY A 89 -11.68 -4.95 -3.57
N LEU A 90 -12.53 -4.45 -2.67
CA LEU A 90 -12.45 -4.71 -1.23
C LEU A 90 -12.46 -6.22 -0.94
N THR A 91 -11.61 -6.63 0.00
CA THR A 91 -11.46 -8.01 0.48
C THR A 91 -11.38 -8.05 2.01
N GLU A 92 -11.53 -9.23 2.60
CA GLU A 92 -11.45 -9.43 4.06
C GLU A 92 -10.11 -8.99 4.68
N THR A 93 -9.02 -8.96 3.90
CA THR A 93 -7.68 -8.57 4.37
C THR A 93 -7.26 -7.20 3.85
N SER A 94 -8.23 -6.34 3.54
CA SER A 94 -7.99 -4.98 3.05
C SER A 94 -7.73 -4.01 4.18
N ARG A 95 -6.78 -3.09 3.98
CA ARG A 95 -6.56 -1.92 4.83
C ARG A 95 -6.22 -0.71 4.00
N LEU A 96 -6.36 0.48 4.57
CA LEU A 96 -5.76 1.69 4.03
C LEU A 96 -4.29 1.75 4.45
N GLY A 97 -3.39 1.71 3.47
CA GLY A 97 -1.94 1.71 3.71
C GLY A 97 -1.44 2.92 4.49
N CYS A 98 -2.16 4.04 4.47
CA CYS A 98 -1.84 5.21 5.31
C CYS A 98 -2.11 4.98 6.80
N GLN A 99 -2.95 4.01 7.18
CA GLN A 99 -3.27 3.66 8.58
C GLN A 99 -2.45 2.48 9.10
N VAL A 100 -1.65 1.85 8.25
CA VAL A 100 -0.80 0.71 8.62
C VAL A 100 0.64 1.16 8.77
N CYS A 101 1.10 1.26 10.01
CA CYS A 101 2.49 1.54 10.34
C CYS A 101 3.35 0.26 10.27
N VAL A 102 4.53 0.42 9.70
CA VAL A 102 5.58 -0.59 9.59
C VAL A 102 6.08 -0.97 10.98
N LYS A 103 6.16 -2.28 11.23
CA LYS A 103 6.72 -2.87 12.45
C LYS A 103 7.90 -3.76 12.09
N LYS A 104 8.84 -3.98 13.01
CA LYS A 104 9.95 -4.94 12.81
C LYS A 104 9.50 -6.35 12.38
N SER A 105 8.32 -6.78 12.83
CA SER A 105 7.74 -8.08 12.47
C SER A 105 7.20 -8.17 11.02
N MET A 106 7.25 -7.07 10.26
CA MET A 106 6.83 -7.00 8.86
C MET A 106 7.99 -7.14 7.88
N ASP A 107 9.18 -7.54 8.32
CA ASP A 107 10.29 -7.81 7.41
C ASP A 107 9.94 -8.94 6.42
N GLY A 108 10.04 -8.64 5.13
CA GLY A 108 9.59 -9.49 4.03
C GLY A 108 8.09 -9.42 3.74
N LEU A 109 7.33 -8.49 4.34
CA LEU A 109 5.91 -8.32 4.09
C LEU A 109 5.65 -8.12 2.60
N THR A 110 4.67 -8.85 2.05
CA THR A 110 4.15 -8.63 0.71
C THR A 110 2.71 -8.13 0.79
N VAL A 111 2.43 -7.01 0.13
CA VAL A 111 1.09 -6.42 -0.01
C VAL A 111 0.76 -6.23 -1.48
N ARG A 112 -0.52 -6.29 -1.85
CA ARG A 112 -0.98 -6.11 -3.22
C ARG A 112 -1.81 -4.83 -3.37
N VAL A 113 -1.52 -4.07 -4.42
CA VAL A 113 -2.34 -2.95 -4.86
C VAL A 113 -3.50 -3.49 -5.70
N PRO A 114 -4.77 -3.25 -5.33
CA PRO A 114 -5.90 -3.67 -6.13
C PRO A 114 -6.00 -2.85 -7.41
N MET A 115 -6.51 -3.47 -8.47
CA MET A 115 -6.90 -2.74 -9.68
C MET A 115 -8.10 -1.85 -9.38
N ASP A 116 -8.20 -0.72 -10.05
CA ASP A 116 -9.38 0.14 -9.99
C ASP A 116 -10.20 0.08 -11.29
N VAL A 117 -11.26 0.90 -11.35
CA VAL A 117 -12.14 0.96 -12.53
C VAL A 117 -11.40 1.47 -13.78
N SER A 118 -10.43 2.38 -13.62
CA SER A 118 -9.61 2.88 -14.73
C SER A 118 -8.71 1.79 -15.29
N ASP A 119 -8.10 0.97 -14.44
CA ASP A 119 -7.25 -0.15 -14.85
C ASP A 119 -8.01 -1.15 -15.72
N ILE A 120 -9.23 -1.49 -15.32
CA ILE A 120 -10.07 -2.44 -16.05
C ILE A 120 -10.42 -1.90 -17.44
N ARG A 121 -10.78 -0.60 -17.54
CA ARG A 121 -11.06 0.03 -18.83
C ARG A 121 -9.85 -0.01 -19.75
N ARG A 122 -8.66 0.32 -19.22
CA ARG A 122 -7.40 0.29 -19.97
C ARG A 122 -7.07 -1.13 -20.46
N GLN A 123 -7.23 -2.16 -19.62
CA GLN A 123 -6.98 -3.55 -20.03
C GLN A 123 -7.89 -3.98 -21.18
N LEU A 124 -9.19 -3.65 -21.08
CA LEU A 124 -10.16 -3.97 -22.14
C LEU A 124 -9.84 -3.24 -23.46
N GLU A 125 -9.24 -2.06 -23.42
CA GLU A 125 -8.79 -1.33 -24.61
C GLU A 125 -7.56 -2.00 -25.24
N VAL A 126 -6.57 -2.41 -24.45
CA VAL A 126 -5.37 -3.14 -24.92
C VAL A 126 -5.73 -4.49 -25.54
N GLU A 127 -6.66 -5.22 -24.93
CA GLU A 127 -7.15 -6.51 -25.46
C GLU A 127 -7.88 -6.38 -26.80
N LYS A 128 -8.56 -5.26 -27.05
CA LYS A 128 -9.23 -5.00 -28.33
C LYS A 128 -8.23 -4.70 -29.44
N GLN A 129 -7.14 -4.00 -29.13
CA GLN A 129 -6.08 -3.64 -30.09
C GLN A 129 -5.20 -4.84 -30.47
N SER A 130 -5.00 -5.79 -29.56
CA SER A 130 -4.19 -7.00 -29.80
C SER A 130 -4.89 -8.09 -30.61
N LYS A 131 -6.19 -7.93 -30.90
CA LYS A 131 -7.00 -8.85 -31.73
C LYS A 131 -7.31 -8.28 -33.14
N GLN A 132 -6.72 -7.14 -33.50
CA GLN A 132 -6.73 -6.55 -34.84
C GLN A 132 -5.40 -6.80 -35.54
#